data_AF-A0A8F1SBL9-F1
#
_entry.id   AF-A0A8F1SBL9-F1
#
_cell.length_a   1.000
_cell.length_b   1.000
_cell.length_c   1.000
_cell.angle_alpha   90.00
_cell.angle_beta   90.00
_cell.angle_gamma   90.00
#
_symmetry.space_group_name_H-M   'P 1'
#
loop_
_entity.id
_entity.type
_entity.pdbx_description
1 polymer ?
#
loop_
_entity_poly.entity_id
_entity_poly.type
_entity_poly.pdbx_seq_one_letter_code
_entity_poly.pdbx_strand_id
1 'polypeptide(L)'
;MRDITKTKSLEEERDEFISVVSHELRTPIAIAEGSLSNAKLLVERKMTSKIPEAIDESHKQILFLARMINDLSTLSRAERGVADETEIIDVAELAAQINSEYSPQAGEKGFGFQFGYRRATWRS
;
A
#
# COMPACT_ATOMS: atom_id res chain seq x y z
N MET A 1 -24.60 18.00 29.16
CA MET A 1 -24.81 16.58 28.86
C MET A 1 -23.76 16.22 27.83
N ARG A 2 -22.73 15.45 28.20
CA ARG A 2 -21.62 15.09 27.30
C ARG A 2 -22.20 14.32 26.11
N ASP A 3 -21.84 14.70 24.88
CA ASP A 3 -22.28 14.07 23.64
C ASP A 3 -21.80 12.61 23.57
N ILE A 4 -22.60 11.70 24.12
CA ILE A 4 -22.36 10.25 24.12
C ILE A 4 -22.49 9.66 22.71
N THR A 5 -23.18 10.36 21.81
CA THR A 5 -23.42 9.96 20.43
C THR A 5 -22.15 10.00 19.57
N LYS A 6 -21.23 10.93 19.84
CA LYS A 6 -19.99 11.13 19.06
C LYS A 6 -18.90 10.12 19.40
N THR A 7 -18.87 9.60 20.63
CA THR A 7 -17.89 8.60 21.05
C THR A 7 -18.25 7.21 20.54
N LYS A 8 -19.55 6.85 20.52
CA LYS A 8 -20.02 5.58 19.95
C LYS A 8 -19.69 5.44 18.47
N SER A 9 -19.85 6.51 17.68
CA SER A 9 -19.55 6.45 16.25
C SER A 9 -18.06 6.21 15.96
N LEU A 10 -17.16 6.79 16.76
CA LEU A 10 -15.71 6.60 16.59
C LEU A 10 -15.24 5.19 16.95
N GLU A 11 -15.82 4.59 17.99
CA GLU A 11 -15.54 3.19 18.35
C GLU A 11 -16.07 2.23 17.27
N GLU A 12 -17.27 2.49 16.75
CA GLU A 12 -17.86 1.71 15.65
C GLU A 12 -17.04 1.83 14.35
N GLU A 13 -16.60 3.04 13.97
CA GLU A 13 -15.72 3.28 12.82
C GLU A 13 -14.37 2.55 12.97
N ARG A 14 -13.80 2.54 14.18
CA ARG A 14 -12.56 1.81 14.47
C ARG A 14 -12.74 0.29 14.31
N ASP A 15 -13.82 -0.26 14.85
CA ASP A 15 -14.10 -1.69 14.76
C ASP A 15 -14.38 -2.12 13.32
N GLU A 16 -15.09 -1.30 12.54
CA GLU A 16 -15.30 -1.50 11.11
C GLU A 16 -13.97 -1.46 10.35
N PHE A 17 -13.12 -0.48 10.61
CA PHE A 17 -11.79 -0.37 10.02
C PHE A 17 -10.93 -1.62 10.30
N ILE A 18 -10.86 -2.08 11.56
CA ILE A 18 -10.12 -3.28 11.94
C ILE A 18 -10.67 -4.51 11.20
N SER A 19 -11.99 -4.62 11.08
CA SER A 19 -12.64 -5.71 10.35
C SER A 19 -12.22 -5.71 8.87
N VAL A 20 -12.34 -4.57 8.19
CA VAL A 20 -11.98 -4.41 6.77
C VAL A 20 -10.51 -4.76 6.54
N VAL A 21 -9.59 -4.19 7.33
CA VAL A 21 -8.15 -4.48 7.21
C VAL A 21 -7.87 -5.96 7.43
N SER A 22 -8.52 -6.59 8.42
CA SER A 22 -8.35 -8.03 8.68
C SER A 22 -8.81 -8.89 7.49
N HIS A 23 -9.90 -8.49 6.83
CA HIS A 23 -10.39 -9.15 5.62
C HIS A 23 -9.41 -8.96 4.45
N GLU A 24 -8.93 -7.74 4.24
CA GLU A 24 -7.99 -7.43 3.17
C GLU A 24 -6.63 -8.10 3.35
N LEU A 25 -6.18 -8.32 4.59
CA LEU A 25 -4.95 -9.08 4.89
C LEU A 25 -5.10 -10.58 4.63
N ARG A 26 -6.30 -11.15 4.80
CA ARG A 26 -6.51 -12.61 4.67
C ARG A 26 -6.30 -13.10 3.22
N THR A 27 -6.74 -12.31 2.25
CA THR A 27 -6.65 -12.64 0.82
C THR A 27 -5.20 -12.83 0.33
N PRO A 28 -4.28 -11.86 0.48
CA PRO A 28 -2.90 -12.02 0.04
C PRO A 28 -2.17 -13.13 0.81
N ILE A 29 -2.52 -13.39 2.09
CA ILE A 29 -1.99 -14.54 2.83
C ILE A 29 -2.40 -15.85 2.14
N ALA A 30 -3.69 -16.02 1.82
CA ALA A 30 -4.20 -17.21 1.16
C ALA A 30 -3.58 -17.42 -0.24
N ILE A 31 -3.40 -16.34 -1.01
CA ILE A 31 -2.77 -16.39 -2.33
C ILE A 31 -1.28 -16.77 -2.20
N ALA A 32 -0.56 -16.17 -1.24
CA ALA A 32 0.86 -16.47 -1.00
C ALA A 32 1.08 -17.93 -0.59
N GLU A 33 0.25 -18.43 0.33
CA GLU A 33 0.29 -19.79 0.84
C GLU A 33 -0.09 -20.81 -0.24
N GLY A 34 -1.17 -20.57 -0.98
CA GLY A 34 -1.57 -21.39 -2.11
C GLY A 34 -0.51 -21.47 -3.21
N SER A 35 0.15 -20.35 -3.51
CA SER A 35 1.23 -20.29 -4.51
C SER A 35 2.45 -21.10 -4.06
N LEU A 36 2.85 -21.01 -2.79
CA LEU A 36 3.94 -21.82 -2.24
C LEU A 36 3.59 -23.31 -2.17
N SER A 37 2.37 -23.65 -1.78
CA SER A 37 1.86 -25.02 -1.78
C SER A 37 1.87 -25.62 -3.19
N ASN A 38 1.48 -24.85 -4.20
CA ASN A 38 1.61 -25.25 -5.61
C ASN A 38 3.08 -25.42 -6.04
N ALA A 39 3.97 -24.52 -5.64
CA ALA A 39 5.41 -24.65 -5.93
C ALA A 39 5.99 -25.96 -5.35
N LYS A 40 5.63 -26.33 -4.11
CA LYS A 40 6.02 -27.61 -3.50
C LYS A 40 5.53 -28.81 -4.32
N LEU A 41 4.26 -28.80 -4.74
CA LEU A 41 3.70 -29.87 -5.58
C LEU A 41 4.41 -29.97 -6.94
N LEU A 42 4.80 -28.85 -7.54
CA LEU A 42 5.54 -28.82 -8.80
C LEU A 42 6.94 -29.43 -8.66
N VAL A 43 7.62 -29.20 -7.53
CA VAL A 43 8.90 -29.85 -7.21
C VAL A 43 8.73 -31.37 -7.13
N GLU A 44 7.73 -31.86 -6.40
CA GLU A 44 7.45 -33.29 -6.27
C GLU A 44 7.17 -33.96 -7.63
N ARG A 45 6.47 -33.24 -8.51
CA ARG A 45 6.16 -33.69 -9.88
C ARG A 45 7.29 -33.48 -10.89
N LYS A 46 8.45 -32.95 -10.47
CA LYS A 46 9.59 -32.59 -11.35
C LYS A 46 9.20 -31.62 -12.49
N MET A 47 8.19 -30.79 -12.26
CA MET A 47 7.69 -29.77 -13.21
C MET A 47 8.32 -28.41 -12.92
N THR A 48 9.63 -28.30 -13.14
CA THR A 48 10.42 -27.14 -12.66
C THR A 48 10.13 -25.82 -13.38
N SER A 49 9.59 -25.86 -14.60
CA SER A 49 9.38 -24.66 -15.42
C SER A 49 8.35 -23.67 -14.85
N LYS A 50 7.43 -24.12 -13.98
CA LYS A 50 6.38 -23.29 -13.38
C LYS A 50 6.68 -22.83 -11.94
N ILE A 51 7.77 -23.31 -11.36
CA ILE A 51 8.17 -22.95 -10.00
C ILE A 51 8.47 -21.45 -9.86
N PRO A 52 9.22 -20.80 -10.80
CA PRO A 52 9.53 -19.37 -10.66
C PRO A 52 8.27 -18.50 -10.61
N GLU A 53 7.27 -18.78 -11.45
CA GLU A 53 6.00 -18.05 -11.47
C GLU A 53 5.24 -18.16 -10.13
N ALA A 54 5.20 -19.34 -9.54
CA ALA A 54 4.55 -19.56 -8.24
C ALA A 54 5.30 -18.87 -7.09
N ILE A 55 6.63 -18.82 -7.14
CA ILE A 55 7.44 -18.09 -6.16
C ILE A 55 7.24 -16.58 -6.32
N ASP A 56 7.27 -16.08 -7.55
CA ASP A 56 7.08 -14.66 -7.85
C ASP A 56 5.69 -14.17 -7.42
N GLU A 57 4.64 -14.96 -7.64
CA GLU A 57 3.29 -14.63 -7.17
C GLU A 57 3.25 -14.53 -5.65
N SER A 58 3.80 -15.51 -4.93
CA SER A 58 3.88 -15.46 -3.48
C SER A 58 4.66 -14.23 -2.99
N HIS A 59 5.80 -13.93 -3.61
CA HIS A 59 6.63 -12.79 -3.26
C HIS A 59 5.89 -11.45 -3.45
N LYS A 60 5.14 -11.29 -4.55
CA LYS A 60 4.29 -10.10 -4.77
C LYS A 60 3.29 -9.89 -3.64
N GLN A 61 2.63 -10.95 -3.18
CA GLN A 61 1.67 -10.86 -2.08
C GLN A 61 2.33 -10.53 -0.74
N ILE A 62 3.55 -11.03 -0.48
CA ILE A 62 4.33 -10.64 0.71
C ILE A 62 4.71 -9.16 0.68
N LEU A 63 5.15 -8.63 -0.47
CA LEU A 63 5.43 -7.20 -0.62
C LEU A 63 4.17 -6.35 -0.46
N PHE A 64 3.02 -6.82 -0.93
CA PHE A 64 1.74 -6.17 -0.71
C PHE A 64 1.37 -6.12 0.78
N LEU A 65 1.49 -7.25 1.49
CA LEU A 65 1.27 -7.32 2.94
C LEU A 65 2.19 -6.36 3.71
N ALA A 66 3.48 -6.28 3.32
CA ALA A 66 4.43 -5.36 3.94
C ALA A 66 3.99 -3.89 3.80
N ARG A 67 3.47 -3.49 2.62
CA ARG A 67 2.91 -2.15 2.41
C ARG A 67 1.69 -1.90 3.30
N MET A 68 0.73 -2.83 3.37
CA MET A 68 -0.45 -2.64 4.22
C MET A 68 -0.11 -2.52 5.71
N ILE A 69 0.89 -3.26 6.19
CA ILE A 69 1.38 -3.13 7.57
C ILE A 69 2.01 -1.74 7.80
N ASN A 70 2.79 -1.24 6.84
CA ASN A 70 3.36 0.11 6.91
C ASN A 70 2.26 1.19 6.90
N ASP A 71 1.23 1.04 6.08
CA ASP A 71 0.10 1.96 6.02
C ASP A 71 -0.65 2.00 7.36
N LEU A 72 -0.93 0.82 7.95
CA LEU A 72 -1.54 0.72 9.27
C LEU A 72 -0.67 1.35 10.37
N SER A 73 0.65 1.14 10.31
CA SER A 73 1.59 1.76 11.23
C SER A 73 1.59 3.28 11.12
N THR A 74 1.56 3.80 9.88
CA THR A 74 1.50 5.24 9.59
C THR A 74 0.19 5.84 10.08
N LEU A 75 -0.95 5.20 9.83
CA LEU A 75 -2.24 5.61 10.38
C LEU A 75 -2.22 5.64 11.92
N SER A 76 -1.67 4.60 12.55
CA SER A 76 -1.57 4.53 14.01
C SER A 76 -0.67 5.63 14.60
N ARG A 77 0.37 6.08 13.90
CA ARG A 77 1.17 7.25 14.31
C ARG A 77 0.38 8.54 14.17
N ALA A 78 -0.31 8.72 13.05
CA ALA A 78 -1.13 9.89 12.77
C ALA A 78 -2.26 10.08 13.82
N GLU A 79 -2.95 9.00 14.21
CA GLU A 79 -4.00 9.04 15.25
C GLU A 79 -3.47 9.47 16.63
N ARG A 80 -2.21 9.15 16.94
CA ARG A 80 -1.55 9.56 18.19
C ARG A 80 -1.07 11.02 18.16
N GLY A 81 -1.26 11.72 17.05
CA GLY A 81 -0.71 13.07 16.86
C GLY A 81 0.82 13.09 16.76
N VAL A 82 1.45 11.94 16.50
CA VAL A 82 2.87 11.84 16.24
C VAL A 82 3.07 12.13 14.75
N ALA A 83 3.18 13.41 14.42
CA ALA A 83 3.65 13.82 13.10
C ALA A 83 5.15 13.49 12.99
N ASP A 84 5.56 12.93 11.85
CA ASP A 84 6.97 12.79 11.52
C ASP A 84 7.62 14.20 11.46
N GLU A 85 8.93 14.27 11.69
CA GLU A 85 9.65 15.55 11.65
C GLU A 85 9.53 16.20 10.27
N THR A 86 9.27 17.51 10.23
CA THR A 86 9.18 18.24 8.96
C THR A 86 10.56 18.38 8.34
N GLU A 87 10.68 18.04 7.06
CA GLU A 87 11.90 18.23 6.29
C GLU A 87 11.67 19.12 5.06
N ILE A 88 12.74 19.77 4.59
CA ILE A 88 12.73 20.53 3.32
C ILE A 88 12.82 19.52 2.18
N ILE A 89 11.85 19.53 1.28
CA ILE A 89 11.80 18.66 0.10
C ILE A 89 11.92 19.46 -1.19
N ASP A 90 12.55 18.86 -2.22
CA ASP A 90 12.42 19.35 -3.59
C ASP A 90 11.13 18.78 -4.20
N VAL A 91 10.15 19.66 -4.38
CA VAL A 91 8.83 19.31 -4.94
C VAL A 91 8.94 18.76 -6.36
N ALA A 92 9.90 19.23 -7.15
CA ALA A 92 10.10 18.74 -8.52
C ALA A 92 10.68 17.33 -8.52
N GLU A 93 11.61 17.03 -7.60
CA GLU A 93 12.15 15.68 -7.43
C GLU A 93 11.07 14.70 -6.95
N LEU A 94 10.30 15.08 -5.93
CA LEU A 94 9.18 14.27 -5.44
C LEU A 94 8.15 14.00 -6.54
N ALA A 95 7.78 15.02 -7.31
CA ALA A 95 6.86 14.85 -8.44
C ALA A 95 7.41 13.89 -9.51
N ALA A 96 8.72 13.93 -9.78
CA ALA A 96 9.36 13.02 -10.72
C ALA A 96 9.37 11.57 -10.22
N GLN A 97 9.61 11.36 -8.92
CA GLN A 97 9.54 10.04 -8.28
C GLN A 97 8.14 9.44 -8.40
N ILE A 98 7.11 10.19 -7.99
CA ILE A 98 5.71 9.77 -8.11
C ILE A 98 5.37 9.45 -9.57
N ASN A 99 5.78 10.30 -10.51
CA ASN A 99 5.57 10.04 -11.93
C ASN A 99 6.17 8.70 -12.37
N SER A 100 7.41 8.42 -11.98
CA SER A 100 8.11 7.18 -12.34
C SER A 100 7.43 5.95 -11.76
N GLU A 101 6.92 6.05 -10.53
CA GLU A 101 6.27 4.94 -9.84
C GLU A 101 4.90 4.59 -10.45
N TYR A 102 4.12 5.60 -10.83
CA TYR A 102 2.72 5.39 -11.27
C TYR A 102 2.50 5.42 -12.79
N SER A 103 3.49 5.87 -13.58
CA SER A 103 3.36 5.92 -15.05
C SER A 103 3.01 4.58 -15.70
N PRO A 104 3.57 3.42 -15.25
CA PRO A 104 3.21 2.13 -15.82
C PRO A 104 1.72 1.80 -15.67
N GLN A 105 1.15 1.95 -14.46
CA GLN A 105 -0.26 1.68 -14.18
C GLN A 105 -1.19 2.70 -14.86
N ALA A 106 -0.75 3.96 -14.98
CA ALA A 106 -1.47 4.98 -15.73
C ALA A 106 -1.53 4.64 -17.22
N GLY A 107 -0.40 4.21 -17.80
CA GLY A 107 -0.30 3.77 -19.18
C GLY A 107 -1.19 2.57 -19.50
N GLU A 108 -1.24 1.57 -18.63
CA GLU A 108 -2.16 0.41 -18.76
C GLU A 108 -3.64 0.83 -18.86
N LYS A 109 -3.99 1.96 -18.22
CA LYS A 109 -5.35 2.52 -18.22
C LYS A 109 -5.57 3.63 -19.25
N GLY A 110 -4.58 3.94 -20.08
CA GLY A 110 -4.66 5.01 -21.09
C GLY A 110 -4.58 6.43 -20.55
N PHE A 111 -4.05 6.60 -19.34
CA PHE A 111 -3.81 7.90 -18.71
C PHE A 111 -2.32 8.28 -18.75
N GLY A 112 -2.06 9.59 -18.73
CA GLY A 112 -0.72 10.14 -18.57
C GLY A 112 -0.70 11.22 -17.50
N PHE A 113 0.43 11.40 -16.83
CA PHE A 113 0.61 12.47 -15.86
C PHE A 113 1.18 13.71 -16.53
N GLN A 114 0.69 14.88 -16.11
CA GLN A 114 1.23 16.16 -16.52
C GLN A 114 1.49 16.99 -15.28
N PHE A 115 2.76 17.24 -14.98
CA PHE A 115 3.18 18.08 -13.85
C PHE A 115 3.52 19.48 -14.36
N GLY A 116 2.85 20.48 -13.80
CA GLY A 116 3.16 21.89 -14.03
C GLY A 116 3.41 22.60 -12.71
N TYR A 117 4.55 23.28 -12.57
CA TYR A 117 4.79 24.17 -11.44
C TYR A 117 5.14 25.57 -11.94
N ARG A 118 4.61 26.60 -11.28
CA ARG A 118 5.04 27.99 -11.46
C ARG A 118 6.10 28.30 -10.42
N ARG A 119 7.31 28.66 -10.84
CA ARG A 119 8.26 29.32 -9.95
C ARG A 119 7.65 30.65 -9.50
N ALA A 120 7.42 30.79 -8.20
CA ALA A 120 7.08 32.08 -7.61
C ALA A 120 8.32 32.99 -7.73
N THR A 121 8.29 33.91 -8.68
CA THR A 121 9.25 35.02 -8.70
C THR A 121 8.80 36.03 -7.65
N TRP A 122 9.36 35.94 -6.44
CA TRP A 122 9.24 37.02 -5.47
C TRP A 122 10.03 38.21 -6.00
N ARG A 123 9.33 39.19 -6.56
CA ARG A 123 9.91 40.51 -6.83
C ARG A 123 9.98 41.25 -5.50
N SER A 124 11.20 41.53 -5.06
CA SER A 124 11.53 42.50 -4.01
C SER A 124 11.05 43.89 -4.36
#